data_AF-A0ABD0S0B2-F1
#
_entry.id   AF-A0ABD0S0B2-F1
#
_cell.length_a   1.000
_cell.length_b   1.000
_cell.length_c   1.000
_cell.angle_alpha   90.00
_cell.angle_beta   90.00
_cell.angle_gamma   90.00
#
_symmetry.space_group_name_H-M   'P 1'
#
loop_
_entity.id
_entity.type
_entity.pdbx_description
1 polymer ?
#
loop_
_entity_poly.entity_id
_entity_poly.type
_entity_poly.pdbx_seq_one_letter_code
_entity_poly.pdbx_strand_id
1 'polypeptide(L)' 'DYEDLFRTDSVGKLPVMYHMRLDESVRPTVCAPRRIPLAMKDKVLQELERMTRLGMISSVEEATPGVSAMAATDKKD' A
#
# COMPACT_ATOMS: atom_id res chain seq x y z
N ASP A 1 5.02 -31.79 1.42
CA ASP A 1 3.67 -31.74 0.80
C ASP A 1 2.91 -30.42 0.96
N TYR A 2 3.42 -29.42 1.70
CA TYR A 2 2.78 -28.08 1.81
C TYR A 2 3.80 -26.94 1.73
N GLU A 3 4.94 -27.17 1.08
CA GLU A 3 6.04 -26.18 1.08
C GLU A 3 5.61 -24.84 0.49
N ASP A 4 4.71 -24.86 -0.50
CA ASP A 4 4.11 -23.68 -1.12
C ASP A 4 3.31 -22.81 -0.15
N LEU A 5 2.70 -23.40 0.89
CA LEU A 5 1.93 -22.66 1.90
C LEU A 5 2.81 -21.93 2.94
N PHE A 6 4.05 -22.38 3.12
CA PHE A 6 4.98 -21.84 4.12
C PHE A 6 6.17 -21.09 3.51
N ARG A 7 6.12 -20.78 2.22
CA ARG A 7 7.12 -19.95 1.56
C ARG A 7 7.08 -18.53 2.11
N THR A 8 8.23 -18.05 2.57
CA THR A 8 8.40 -16.67 3.07
C THR A 8 8.91 -15.71 1.99
N ASP A 9 9.29 -16.23 0.83
CA ASP A 9 9.85 -15.48 -0.30
C ASP A 9 8.79 -14.88 -1.24
N SER A 10 7.52 -15.21 -1.03
CA SER A 10 6.39 -14.79 -1.86
C SER A 10 5.22 -14.35 -1.01
N VAL A 11 4.35 -13.51 -1.59
CA VAL A 11 3.10 -13.10 -0.96
C VAL A 11 1.95 -13.83 -1.61
N GLY A 12 1.12 -14.48 -0.79
CA GLY A 12 -0.07 -15.17 -1.23
C GLY A 12 -1.09 -14.22 -1.88
N LYS A 13 -1.76 -14.70 -2.93
CA LYS A 13 -2.84 -13.96 -3.61
C LYS A 13 -4.14 -14.72 -3.47
N LEU A 14 -5.14 -14.08 -2.86
CA LEU A 14 -6.49 -14.61 -2.82
C LEU A 14 -7.17 -14.36 -4.18
N PRO A 15 -7.70 -15.38 -4.87
CA PRO A 15 -8.30 -15.23 -6.20
C PRO A 15 -9.74 -14.71 -6.13
N VAL A 16 -9.98 -13.70 -5.29
CA VAL A 16 -11.28 -13.05 -5.12
C VAL A 16 -11.14 -11.55 -5.25
N MET A 17 -12.14 -10.92 -5.85
CA MET A 17 -12.22 -9.46 -5.89
C MET A 17 -12.89 -8.96 -4.61
N TYR A 18 -12.20 -8.09 -3.89
CA TYR A 18 -12.75 -7.43 -2.70
C TYR A 18 -13.53 -6.17 -3.12
N HIS A 19 -14.74 -6.00 -2.59
CA HIS A 19 -15.57 -4.82 -2.84
C HIS A 19 -15.80 -4.04 -1.55
N MET A 20 -15.22 -2.85 -1.47
CA MET A 20 -15.40 -1.91 -0.35
C MET A 20 -16.72 -1.16 -0.52
N ARG A 21 -17.62 -1.25 0.46
CA ARG A 21 -18.87 -0.46 0.49
C ARG A 21 -18.66 0.78 1.35
N LEU A 22 -19.14 1.91 0.85
CA LEU A 22 -19.17 3.17 1.58
C LEU A 22 -20.58 3.42 2.10
N ASP A 23 -20.67 4.05 3.27
CA ASP A 23 -21.91 4.64 3.75
C ASP A 23 -22.21 5.90 2.91
N GLU A 24 -23.45 6.05 2.45
CA GLU A 24 -23.87 7.14 1.56
C GLU A 24 -23.71 8.54 2.19
N SER A 25 -23.66 8.62 3.52
CA SER A 25 -23.46 9.88 4.24
C SER A 25 -22.00 10.34 4.26
N VAL A 26 -21.05 9.48 3.90
CA VAL A 26 -19.62 9.77 4.00
C VAL A 26 -19.14 10.55 2.78
N ARG A 27 -18.51 11.70 3.03
CA ARG A 27 -17.90 12.52 1.98
C ARG A 27 -16.43 12.13 1.78
N PRO A 28 -15.97 12.04 0.52
CA PRO A 28 -14.57 11.75 0.23
C PRO A 28 -13.68 12.91 0.70
N THR A 29 -12.50 12.57 1.22
CA THR A 29 -11.54 13.56 1.77
C THR A 29 -10.18 13.40 1.10
N VAL A 30 -9.57 14.53 0.75
CA VAL A 30 -8.21 14.60 0.24
C VAL A 30 -7.30 15.14 1.34
N CYS A 31 -6.40 14.29 1.84
CA CYS A 31 -5.37 14.68 2.79
C CYS A 31 -4.06 15.01 2.06
N ALA A 32 -3.45 16.15 2.40
CA ALA A 32 -2.14 16.52 1.86
C ALA A 32 -1.05 15.48 2.26
N PRO A 33 -0.06 15.23 1.40
CA PRO A 33 1.06 14.33 1.73
C PRO A 33 1.85 14.80 2.97
N ARG A 34 2.24 13.86 3.83
CA ARG A 34 3.15 14.14 4.96
C ARG A 34 4.60 14.11 4.52
N ARG A 35 5.44 14.92 5.17
CA ARG A 35 6.90 14.87 4.99
C ARG A 35 7.46 13.57 5.55
N ILE A 36 8.25 12.89 4.73
CA ILE A 36 9.06 11.74 5.13
C ILE A 36 10.42 12.26 5.61
N PRO A 37 10.94 11.80 6.77
CA PRO A 37 12.30 12.12 7.19
C PRO A 37 13.32 11.72 6.13
N LEU A 38 14.34 12.56 5.90
CA LEU A 38 15.34 12.32 4.86
C LEU A 38 16.01 10.95 5.01
N ALA A 39 16.33 10.55 6.24
CA ALA A 39 16.94 9.25 6.55
C ALA A 39 16.09 8.04 6.13
N MET A 40 14.78 8.21 5.93
CA MET A 40 13.85 7.15 5.53
C MET A 40 13.49 7.20 4.04
N LYS A 41 13.82 8.28 3.33
CA LYS A 41 13.33 8.55 1.98
C LYS A 41 13.62 7.39 1.02
N ASP A 42 14.88 6.93 1.00
CA ASP A 42 15.32 5.90 0.06
C ASP A 42 14.69 4.54 0.38
N LYS A 43 14.58 4.20 1.68
CA LYS A 43 13.91 2.96 2.12
C LYS A 43 12.43 2.95 1.73
N VAL A 44 11.73 4.06 1.94
CA VAL A 44 10.31 4.18 1.57
C VAL A 44 10.12 4.04 0.06
N LEU A 45 10.98 4.68 -0.74
CA LEU A 45 10.91 4.55 -2.21
C LEU A 45 11.14 3.11 -2.66
N GLN A 46 12.19 2.46 -2.15
CA GLN A 46 12.49 1.06 -2.46
C GLN A 46 11.34 0.12 -2.13
N GLU A 47 10.65 0.34 -1.01
CA GLU A 47 9.51 -0.48 -0.61
C GLU A 47 8.29 -0.25 -1.50
N LEU A 48 7.98 1.01 -1.85
CA LEU A 48 6.91 1.32 -2.80
C LEU A 48 7.17 0.70 -4.17
N GLU A 49 8.40 0.75 -4.66
CA GLU A 49 8.80 0.09 -5.90
C GLU A 49 8.69 -1.44 -5.79
N ARG A 50 9.08 -2.04 -4.66
CA ARG A 50 8.94 -3.48 -4.41
C ARG A 50 7.47 -3.90 -4.44
N MET A 51 6.60 -3.18 -3.74
CA MET A 51 5.16 -3.46 -3.72
C MET A 51 4.53 -3.29 -5.11
N THR A 52 4.99 -2.31 -5.89
CA THR A 52 4.54 -2.10 -7.28
C THR A 52 4.98 -3.27 -8.17
N ARG A 53 6.25 -3.72 -8.07
CA ARG A 53 6.74 -4.90 -8.81
C ARG A 53 6.00 -6.19 -8.45
N LEU A 54 5.56 -6.33 -7.20
CA LEU A 54 4.74 -7.46 -6.76
C LEU A 54 3.27 -7.36 -7.15
N GLY A 55 2.85 -6.24 -7.77
CA GLY A 55 1.45 -6.03 -8.17
C GLY A 55 0.50 -5.79 -7.00
N MET A 56 1.01 -5.37 -5.84
CA MET A 56 0.18 -5.04 -4.66
C MET A 56 -0.46 -3.67 -4.77
N ILE A 57 0.26 -2.71 -5.32
CA ILE A 57 -0.17 -1.33 -5.55
C ILE A 57 0.20 -0.92 -6.97
N SER A 58 -0.47 0.11 -7.47
CA SER A 58 -0.17 0.72 -8.76
C SER A 58 -0.14 2.24 -8.64
N SER A 59 0.64 2.90 -9.50
CA SER A 59 0.57 4.36 -9.64
C SER A 59 -0.79 4.75 -10.21
N VAL A 60 -1.36 5.85 -9.72
CA VAL A 60 -2.62 6.42 -10.20
C VAL A 60 -2.37 7.89 -10.52
N GLU A 61 -2.53 8.26 -11.79
CA GLU A 61 -2.41 9.66 -12.24
C GLU A 61 -3.75 10.39 -12.24
N GLU A 62 -4.86 9.64 -12.28
CA GLU A 62 -6.21 10.19 -12.26
C GLU A 62 -6.60 10.69 -10.86
N ALA A 63 -7.41 11.75 -10.83
CA ALA A 63 -7.91 12.31 -9.58
C ALA A 63 -8.83 11.30 -8.87
N THR A 64 -8.38 10.82 -7.71
CA THR A 64 -9.21 9.98 -6.83
C THR A 64 -9.98 10.86 -5.86
N PRO A 65 -11.27 10.55 -5.58
CA PRO A 65 -12.05 11.32 -4.61
C PRO A 65 -11.41 11.33 -3.20
N GLY A 66 -10.77 10.24 -2.81
CA GLY A 66 -10.18 10.07 -1.48
C GLY A 66 -8.68 9.85 -1.51
N VAL A 67 -7.93 10.67 -0.77
CA VAL A 67 -6.47 10.52 -0.60
C VAL A 67 -6.14 10.52 0.88
N SER A 68 -5.47 9.47 1.35
CA SER A 68 -4.99 9.38 2.73
C SER A 68 -3.51 9.74 2.81
N ALA A 69 -3.10 10.41 3.89
CA ALA A 69 -1.71 10.76 4.10
C ALA A 69 -0.89 9.58 4.65
N MET A 70 0.12 9.13 3.89
CA MET A 70 1.01 8.03 4.29
C MET A 70 1.79 8.34 5.59
N ALA A 71 2.01 7.32 6.41
CA ALA A 71 2.95 7.33 7.53
C ALA A 71 4.05 6.29 7.27
N ALA A 72 5.30 6.67 7.49
CA ALA A 72 6.44 5.76 7.42
C ALA A 72 7.03 5.59 8.83
N THR A 73 7.32 4.36 9.22
CA THR A 73 7.95 4.02 10.49
C THR A 73 8.98 2.92 10.26
N ASP A 74 10.08 2.94 11.03
CA ASP A 74 10.99 1.81 11.08
C ASP A 74 10.37 0.74 11.98
N LYS A 75 10.22 -0.47 11.43
CA LYS A 75 9.87 -1.63 12.23
C LYS A 75 11.11 -2.01 13.08
N LYS A 76 10.91 -2.32 14.36
CA LYS A 76 11.95 -3.00 15.13
C LYS A 76 12.13 -4.41 14.56
N ASP A 77 13.38 -4.83 14.40
CA ASP A 77 13.73 -6.20 14.02
C ASP A 77 13.16 -7.21 15.03
#